data_AF-A0AAW8CSJ3-F1
#
_entry.id   AF-A0AAW8CSJ3-F1
#
_cell.length_a   1.000
_cell.length_b   1.000
_cell.length_c   1.000
_cell.angle_alpha   90.00
_cell.angle_beta   90.00
_cell.angle_gamma   90.00
#
_symmetry.space_group_name_H-M   'P 1'
#
loop_
_entity.id
_entity.type
_entity.pdbx_description
1 polymer ?
#
loop_
_entity_poly.entity_id
_entity_poly.type
_entity_poly.pdbx_seq_one_letter_code
_entity_poly.pdbx_strand_id
1 'polypeptide(L)'
;MAFIEHFNQLEDSRSHINKKHDLLDIIFLTVTAILSGAEGWKGIKLFGDEKLQWLRQFRAFENGIPVDDTIARIVSSLDPQELTHCFMRWVNEIREANGQS
;
A
#
# COMPACT_ATOMS: atom_id res chain seq x y z
N MET A 1 7.13 -11.59 -6.46
CA MET A 1 5.77 -11.05 -6.71
C MET A 1 4.83 -11.25 -5.50
N ALA A 2 5.31 -11.76 -4.36
CA ALA A 2 4.51 -12.06 -3.16
C ALA A 2 3.61 -10.90 -2.68
N PHE A 3 4.08 -9.65 -2.66
CA PHE A 3 3.27 -8.54 -2.13
C PHE A 3 1.93 -8.38 -2.86
N ILE A 4 1.96 -8.31 -4.19
CA ILE A 4 0.72 -8.09 -4.97
C ILE A 4 -0.24 -9.26 -4.76
N GLU A 5 0.27 -10.50 -4.73
CA GLU A 5 -0.55 -11.70 -4.55
C GLU A 5 -1.28 -11.75 -3.20
N HIS A 6 -0.63 -11.34 -2.11
CA HIS A 6 -1.28 -11.28 -0.79
C HIS A 6 -2.31 -10.17 -0.70
N PHE A 7 -1.99 -8.97 -1.19
CA PHE A 7 -2.85 -7.81 -1.01
C PHE A 7 -3.98 -7.70 -2.04
N ASN A 8 -3.91 -8.43 -3.16
CA ASN A 8 -4.98 -8.46 -4.18
C ASN A 8 -6.30 -9.08 -3.67
N GLN A 9 -6.28 -9.73 -2.50
CA GLN A 9 -7.47 -10.25 -1.83
C GLN A 9 -8.27 -9.15 -1.12
N LEU A 10 -7.70 -7.96 -0.94
CA LEU A 10 -8.39 -6.85 -0.29
C LEU A 10 -9.54 -6.34 -1.16
N GLU A 11 -10.72 -6.31 -0.56
CA GLU A 11 -11.89 -5.71 -1.18
C GLU A 11 -11.79 -4.19 -1.14
N ASP A 12 -12.03 -3.56 -2.29
CA ASP A 12 -12.10 -2.11 -2.40
C ASP A 12 -13.53 -1.63 -2.18
N SER A 13 -13.85 -1.31 -0.92
CA SER A 13 -15.16 -0.82 -0.48
C SER A 13 -15.52 0.58 -1.00
N ARG A 14 -14.59 1.26 -1.69
CA ARG A 14 -14.82 2.61 -2.23
C ARG A 14 -15.80 2.56 -3.39
N SER A 15 -16.64 3.59 -3.47
CA SER A 15 -17.51 3.79 -4.65
C SER A 15 -16.70 3.81 -5.95
N HIS A 16 -17.27 3.28 -7.02
CA HIS A 16 -16.71 3.32 -8.37
C HIS A 16 -16.63 4.75 -8.93
N ILE A 17 -17.36 5.70 -8.35
CA ILE A 17 -17.36 7.10 -8.75
C ILE A 17 -16.09 7.80 -8.22
N ASN A 18 -15.39 8.53 -9.10
CA ASN A 18 -14.17 9.29 -8.76
C ASN A 18 -13.01 8.45 -8.17
N LYS A 19 -12.97 7.15 -8.48
CA LYS A 19 -11.91 6.21 -8.10
C LYS A 19 -10.68 6.38 -9.01
N LYS A 20 -9.86 7.40 -8.73
CA LYS A 20 -8.67 7.73 -9.53
C LYS A 20 -7.43 6.91 -9.18
N HIS A 21 -7.27 6.52 -7.92
CA HIS A 21 -6.09 5.78 -7.47
C HIS A 21 -6.42 4.32 -7.23
N ASP A 22 -5.66 3.44 -7.88
CA ASP A 22 -5.74 2.00 -7.66
C ASP A 22 -5.47 1.66 -6.19
N LEU A 23 -6.24 0.72 -5.62
CA LEU A 23 -6.12 0.41 -4.20
C LEU A 23 -4.73 -0.16 -3.86
N LEU A 24 -4.23 -1.06 -4.68
CA LEU A 24 -2.95 -1.72 -4.43
C LEU A 24 -1.78 -0.74 -4.61
N ASP A 25 -1.90 0.26 -5.50
CA ASP A 25 -0.92 1.34 -5.58
C ASP A 25 -0.82 2.11 -4.24
N ILE A 26 -1.96 2.40 -3.61
CA ILE A 26 -2.03 3.10 -2.32
C ILE A 26 -1.52 2.24 -1.17
N ILE A 27 -1.83 0.95 -1.18
CA ILE A 27 -1.36 0.02 -0.15
C ILE A 27 0.15 -0.20 -0.28
N PHE A 28 0.65 -0.36 -1.51
CA PHE A 28 2.08 -0.45 -1.78
C PHE A 28 2.81 0.82 -1.32
N LEU A 29 2.30 2.01 -1.67
CA LEU A 29 2.83 3.29 -1.19
C LEU A 29 2.88 3.35 0.34
N THR A 30 1.78 3.01 1.01
CA THR A 30 1.66 3.10 2.47
C THR A 30 2.65 2.17 3.16
N VAL A 31 2.71 0.90 2.74
CA VAL A 31 3.61 -0.09 3.34
C VAL A 31 5.08 0.28 3.10
N THR A 32 5.46 0.62 1.86
CA THR A 32 6.85 0.97 1.54
C THR A 32 7.31 2.24 2.24
N ALA A 33 6.44 3.24 2.39
CA ALA A 33 6.72 4.45 3.14
C ALA A 33 6.96 4.13 4.63
N ILE A 34 6.06 3.38 5.27
CA ILE A 34 6.18 3.00 6.69
C ILE A 34 7.46 2.20 6.95
N LEU A 35 7.76 1.22 6.09
CA LEU A 35 8.99 0.43 6.19
C LEU A 35 10.26 1.28 5.97
N SER A 36 10.15 2.38 5.24
CA SER A 36 11.22 3.36 5.05
C SER A 36 11.31 4.40 6.18
N GLY A 37 10.50 4.25 7.23
CA GLY A 37 10.49 5.13 8.40
C GLY A 37 9.60 6.37 8.27
N ALA A 38 8.68 6.41 7.29
CA ALA A 38 7.72 7.51 7.19
C ALA A 38 6.67 7.42 8.31
N GLU A 39 6.42 8.54 8.99
CA GLU A 39 5.42 8.64 10.05
C GLU A 39 4.25 9.52 9.62
N GLY A 40 3.03 9.03 9.86
CA GLY A 40 1.79 9.74 9.54
C GLY A 40 1.54 9.96 8.04
N TRP A 41 0.36 10.48 7.71
CA TRP A 41 -0.09 10.62 6.33
C TRP A 41 0.72 11.63 5.51
N LYS A 42 1.17 12.72 6.14
CA LYS A 42 2.06 13.71 5.52
C LYS A 42 3.41 13.10 5.17
N GLY A 43 3.98 12.28 6.06
CA GLY A 43 5.23 11.57 5.81
C GLY A 43 5.09 10.58 4.66
N ILE A 44 3.99 9.82 4.61
CA ILE A 44 3.71 8.88 3.52
C ILE A 44 3.57 9.61 2.19
N LYS A 45 2.85 10.74 2.15
CA LYS A 45 2.73 11.56 0.95
C LYS A 45 4.09 12.08 0.50
N LEU A 46 4.88 12.64 1.42
CA LEU A 46 6.21 13.15 1.13
C LEU A 46 7.12 12.07 0.54
N PHE A 47 7.15 10.88 1.14
CA PHE A 47 7.87 9.72 0.61
C PHE A 47 7.40 9.38 -0.80
N GLY A 48 6.08 9.34 -1.04
CA GLY A 48 5.50 9.09 -2.34
C GLY A 48 5.98 10.09 -3.38
N ASP A 49 5.91 11.39 -3.06
CA ASP A 49 6.32 12.47 -3.97
C ASP A 49 7.82 12.36 -4.30
N GLU A 50 8.67 12.08 -3.31
CA GLU A 50 10.13 11.95 -3.49
C GLU A 50 10.54 10.66 -4.22
N LYS A 51 9.79 9.58 -4.06
CA LYS A 51 10.12 8.23 -4.58
C LYS A 51 9.21 7.77 -5.71
N LEU A 52 8.39 8.64 -6.28
CA LEU A 52 7.42 8.29 -7.34
C LEU A 52 8.07 7.53 -8.50
N GLN A 53 9.26 7.94 -8.95
CA GLN A 53 9.95 7.26 -10.04
C GLN A 53 10.38 5.83 -9.68
N TRP A 54 10.76 5.60 -8.42
CA TRP A 54 11.10 4.27 -7.91
C TRP A 54 9.85 3.42 -7.73
N LEU A 55 8.78 3.99 -7.15
CA LEU A 55 7.48 3.35 -6.99
C LEU A 55 6.92 2.86 -8.34
N ARG A 56 7.12 3.65 -9.41
CA ARG A 56 6.70 3.31 -10.78
C ARG A 56 7.40 2.10 -11.41
N GLN A 57 8.49 1.61 -10.81
CA GLN A 57 9.14 0.39 -11.25
C GLN A 57 8.34 -0.87 -10.85
N PHE A 58 7.45 -0.76 -9.86
CA PHE A 58 6.67 -1.87 -9.32
C PHE A 58 5.19 -1.80 -9.68
N ARG A 59 4.64 -0.59 -9.82
CA ARG A 59 3.20 -0.32 -9.97
C ARG A 59 2.99 0.93 -10.84
N ALA A 60 1.82 1.11 -11.43
CA ALA A 60 1.63 2.14 -12.46
C ALA A 60 1.61 3.59 -11.91
N PHE A 61 0.91 3.83 -10.80
CA PHE A 61 0.69 5.18 -10.26
C PHE A 61 0.26 6.18 -11.35
N GLU A 62 -0.75 5.79 -12.15
CA GLU A 62 -1.20 6.55 -13.33
C GLU A 62 -1.61 7.98 -12.98
N ASN A 63 -2.32 8.14 -11.86
CA ASN A 63 -2.77 9.43 -11.34
C ASN A 63 -1.82 10.04 -10.29
N GLY A 64 -0.57 9.54 -10.21
CA GLY A 64 0.43 10.00 -9.26
C GLY A 64 0.08 9.69 -7.80
N ILE A 65 0.71 10.43 -6.90
CA ILE A 65 0.52 10.30 -5.45
C ILE A 65 -0.68 11.15 -5.02
N PRO A 66 -1.68 10.56 -4.33
CA PRO A 66 -2.78 11.35 -3.79
C PRO A 66 -2.29 12.27 -2.67
N VAL A 67 -3.11 13.27 -2.37
CA VAL A 67 -2.94 14.05 -1.13
C VAL A 67 -3.11 13.16 0.11
N ASP A 68 -2.49 13.57 1.21
CA ASP A 68 -2.44 12.86 2.49
C ASP A 68 -3.83 12.49 3.02
N ASP A 69 -4.81 13.40 2.94
CA ASP A 69 -6.20 13.12 3.33
C ASP A 69 -6.85 12.02 2.48
N THR A 70 -6.48 11.93 1.20
CA THR A 70 -7.00 10.88 0.31
C THR A 70 -6.37 9.54 0.64
N ILE A 71 -5.07 9.50 0.95
CA ILE A 71 -4.39 8.28 1.42
C ILE A 71 -5.05 7.79 2.70
N ALA A 72 -5.20 8.67 3.70
CA ALA A 72 -5.82 8.36 4.98
C ALA A 72 -7.22 7.77 4.80
N ARG A 73 -8.07 8.44 4.00
CA ARG A 73 -9.44 7.98 3.75
C ARG A 73 -9.49 6.61 3.08
N ILE A 74 -8.63 6.35 2.10
CA ILE A 74 -8.61 5.06 1.39
C ILE A 74 -8.20 3.95 2.36
N VAL A 75 -7.09 4.13 3.09
CA VAL A 75 -6.59 3.12 4.03
C VAL A 75 -7.59 2.89 5.18
N SER A 76 -8.22 3.94 5.71
CA SER A 76 -9.24 3.84 6.76
C SER A 76 -10.55 3.20 6.30
N SER A 77 -10.81 3.11 5.00
CA SER A 77 -12.01 2.42 4.47
C SER A 77 -11.85 0.91 4.33
N LEU A 78 -10.64 0.39 4.54
CA LEU A 78 -10.34 -1.03 4.47
C LEU A 78 -10.69 -1.72 5.78
N ASP A 79 -11.02 -3.00 5.70
CA ASP A 79 -11.13 -3.84 6.88
C ASP A 79 -9.73 -3.98 7.52
N PRO A 80 -9.53 -3.50 8.76
CA PRO A 80 -8.24 -3.57 9.42
C PRO A 80 -7.79 -5.01 9.71
N GLN A 81 -8.73 -5.95 9.89
CA GLN A 81 -8.41 -7.36 10.13
C GLN A 81 -7.88 -8.01 8.85
N GLU A 82 -8.54 -7.80 7.71
CA GLU A 82 -8.08 -8.31 6.42
C GLU A 82 -6.74 -7.70 6.00
N LEU A 83 -6.56 -6.39 6.20
CA LEU A 83 -5.29 -5.73 5.93
C LEU A 83 -4.14 -6.32 6.77
N THR A 84 -4.39 -6.54 8.07
CA THR A 84 -3.42 -7.14 8.99
C THR A 84 -3.12 -8.58 8.58
N HIS A 85 -4.13 -9.36 8.22
CA HIS A 85 -3.98 -10.74 7.79
C HIS A 85 -3.15 -10.86 6.52
N CYS A 86 -3.42 -10.04 5.49
CA CYS A 86 -2.63 -9.97 4.26
C CYS A 86 -1.16 -9.62 4.56
N PHE A 87 -0.94 -8.63 5.44
CA PHE A 87 0.41 -8.23 5.84
C PHE A 87 1.16 -9.35 6.57
N MET A 88 0.52 -10.01 7.54
CA MET A 88 1.13 -11.12 8.28
C MET A 88 1.48 -12.30 7.36
N ARG A 89 0.59 -12.67 6.44
CA ARG A 89 0.86 -13.74 5.46
C ARG A 89 2.06 -13.40 4.58
N TRP A 90 2.12 -12.17 4.08
CA TRP A 90 3.23 -11.69 3.27
C TRP A 90 4.57 -11.73 4.05
N VAL A 91 4.59 -11.23 5.29
CA VAL A 91 5.80 -11.25 6.12
C VAL A 91 6.22 -12.68 6.47
N ASN A 92 5.28 -13.56 6.80
CA ASN A 92 5.60 -14.95 7.12
C ASN A 92 6.16 -15.72 5.92
N GLU A 93 5.63 -15.50 4.71
CA GLU A 93 6.21 -16.08 3.50
C GLU A 93 7.67 -15.61 3.29
N ILE A 94 7.94 -14.32 3.51
CA ILE A 94 9.31 -13.80 3.44
C ILE A 94 10.20 -14.47 4.49
N ARG A 95 9.73 -14.66 5.72
CA ARG A 95 10.49 -15.32 6.80
C ARG A 95 10.83 -16.77 6.45
N GLU A 96 9.84 -17.52 5.96
CA GLU A 96 10.00 -18.92 5.55
C GLU A 96 10.98 -19.03 4.36
N ALA A 97 10.85 -18.15 3.36
CA ALA A 97 11.76 -18.09 2.22
C ALA A 97 13.22 -17.79 2.62
N ASN A 98 13.41 -17.07 3.73
CA ASN A 98 14.74 -16.76 4.28
C ASN A 98 15.22 -17.78 5.34
N GLY A 99 14.49 -18.87 5.57
CA GLY A 99 14.86 -19.93 6.52
C GLY A 99 14.78 -19.52 7.99
N GLN A 100 13.98 -18.49 8.31
CA GLN A 100 13.79 -17.97 9.66
C GLN A 100 12.44 -18.44 10.25
N SER A 101 12.33 -19.75 10.50
CA SER A 101 11.17 -20.41 11.12
C SER A 101 10.91 -19.91 12.54
#